data_AF-A0A419HR67-F1
#
_entry.id   AF-A0A419HR67-F1
#
_cell.length_a   1.000
_cell.length_b   1.000
_cell.length_c   1.000
_cell.angle_alpha   90.00
_cell.angle_beta   90.00
_cell.angle_gamma   90.00
#
_symmetry.space_group_name_H-M   'P 1'
#
loop_
_entity.id
_entity.type
_entity.pdbx_description
1 polymer ?
#
loop_
_entity_poly.entity_id
_entity_poly.type
_entity_poly.pdbx_seq_one_letter_code
_entity_poly.pdbx_strand_id
1 'polypeptide(L)'
;MSDGFQVYVDDLHKHASHATRAAHSAAQSCDAAAQVTPGYWDNAYGLACQFFPIAVRGVATDLGDAIRAMRDELIEDQTKLTIAATHYEQAEESILGSLRGIVGQLDQNWSSSISKLPPVPMPHLVPPTGKSEQI
;
A
#
# COMPACT_ATOMS: atom_id res chain seq x y z
N MET A 1 -25.09 -5.55 -7.39
CA MET A 1 -23.71 -5.16 -7.75
C MET A 1 -23.13 -4.55 -6.49
N SER A 2 -22.31 -5.31 -5.77
CA SER A 2 -21.64 -4.82 -4.57
C SER A 2 -20.62 -3.77 -4.99
N ASP A 3 -20.78 -2.53 -4.52
CA ASP A 3 -19.71 -1.53 -4.54
C ASP A 3 -18.48 -2.18 -3.92
N GLY A 4 -17.48 -2.47 -4.77
CA GLY A 4 -16.23 -3.03 -4.33
C GLY A 4 -15.53 -1.99 -3.46
N PHE A 5 -15.08 -2.40 -2.27
CA PHE A 5 -14.26 -1.54 -1.43
C PHE A 5 -13.02 -1.10 -2.22
N GLN A 6 -12.95 0.19 -2.60
CA GLN A 6 -11.73 0.80 -3.10
C GLN A 6 -10.77 0.94 -1.92
N VAL A 7 -9.84 0.01 -1.82
CA VAL A 7 -8.77 0.04 -0.84
C VAL A 7 -7.54 0.64 -1.51
N TYR A 8 -7.18 1.86 -1.14
CA TYR A 8 -5.96 2.51 -1.62
C TYR A 8 -4.73 1.91 -0.93
N VAL A 9 -3.68 1.64 -1.70
CA VAL A 9 -2.41 1.09 -1.19
C VAL A 9 -1.81 1.99 -0.11
N ASP A 10 -1.89 3.31 -0.28
CA ASP A 10 -1.42 4.28 0.72
C ASP A 10 -2.15 4.14 2.07
N ASP A 11 -3.44 3.82 2.06
CA ASP A 11 -4.22 3.66 3.29
C ASP A 11 -3.93 2.32 3.96
N LEU A 12 -3.58 1.27 3.20
CA LEU A 12 -3.04 0.01 3.74
C LEU A 12 -1.71 0.25 4.45
N HIS A 13 -0.80 1.01 3.84
CA HIS A 13 0.49 1.36 4.43
C HIS A 13 0.34 2.20 5.71
N LYS A 14 -0.58 3.18 5.70
CA LYS A 14 -0.90 3.96 6.91
C LYS A 14 -1.43 3.08 8.03
N HIS A 15 -2.37 2.18 7.73
CA HIS A 15 -2.91 1.26 8.75
C HIS A 15 -1.83 0.33 9.31
N ALA A 16 -1.00 -0.26 8.44
CA ALA A 16 0.13 -1.08 8.86
C ALA A 16 1.07 -0.30 9.80
N SER A 17 1.41 0.95 9.45
CA SER A 17 2.26 1.80 10.30
C SER A 17 1.65 2.15 11.67
N HIS A 18 0.31 2.24 11.73
CA HIS A 18 -0.40 2.53 12.97
C HIS A 18 -0.43 1.29 13.87
N ALA A 19 -0.68 0.11 13.29
CA ALA A 19 -0.60 -1.18 13.98
C ALA A 19 0.80 -1.41 14.58
N THR A 20 1.87 -1.15 13.82
CA THR A 20 3.25 -1.26 14.32
C THR A 20 3.53 -0.32 15.48
N ARG A 21 3.05 0.94 15.42
CA ARG A 21 3.21 1.91 16.52
C ARG A 21 2.49 1.47 17.78
N ALA A 22 1.26 0.96 17.64
CA ALA A 22 0.51 0.43 18.77
C ALA A 22 1.23 -0.78 19.41
N ALA A 23 1.69 -1.72 18.59
CA ALA A 23 2.47 -2.88 19.06
C ALA A 23 3.76 -2.47 19.78
N HIS A 24 4.48 -1.48 19.26
CA HIS A 24 5.71 -0.98 19.87
C HIS A 24 5.44 -0.26 21.20
N SER A 25 4.38 0.54 21.28
CA SER A 25 3.99 1.21 22.54
C SER A 25 3.58 0.21 23.62
N ALA A 26 2.87 -0.84 23.24
CA ALA A 26 2.51 -1.94 24.14
C ALA A 26 3.75 -2.68 24.65
N ALA A 27 4.70 -3.01 23.75
CA ALA A 27 5.96 -3.65 24.13
C ALA A 27 6.80 -2.78 25.08
N GLN A 28 6.93 -1.48 24.80
CA GLN A 28 7.62 -0.54 25.70
C GLN A 28 6.97 -0.46 27.08
N SER A 29 5.64 -0.53 27.14
CA SER A 29 4.91 -0.52 28.42
C SER A 29 5.17 -1.79 29.22
N CYS A 30 5.23 -2.96 28.56
CA CYS A 30 5.61 -4.22 29.19
C CYS A 30 7.06 -4.22 29.68
N ASP A 31 7.99 -3.70 28.88
CA ASP A 31 9.41 -3.61 29.27
C ASP A 31 9.60 -2.64 30.44
N ALA A 32 8.91 -1.50 30.42
CA ALA A 32 8.90 -0.57 31.54
C ALA A 32 8.31 -1.20 32.81
N ALA A 33 7.21 -1.96 32.68
CA ALA A 33 6.62 -2.71 33.79
C ALA A 33 7.60 -3.76 34.36
N ALA A 34 8.35 -4.45 33.49
CA ALA A 34 9.37 -5.40 33.90
C ALA A 34 10.58 -4.72 34.57
N GLN A 35 10.96 -3.51 34.13
CA GLN A 35 12.06 -2.75 34.74
C GLN A 35 11.73 -2.21 36.14
N VAL A 36 10.48 -1.81 36.39
CA VAL A 36 10.04 -1.38 37.73
C VAL A 36 9.81 -2.56 38.68
N THR A 37 9.77 -3.79 38.15
CA THR A 37 9.82 -5.04 38.92
C THR A 37 11.02 -5.90 38.52
N PRO A 38 12.26 -5.42 38.73
CA PRO A 38 13.45 -6.18 38.33
C PRO A 38 13.54 -7.43 39.21
N GLY A 39 13.56 -8.63 38.63
CA GLY A 39 13.41 -9.88 39.39
C GLY A 39 11.95 -10.30 39.65
N TYR A 40 11.01 -9.69 38.91
CA TYR A 40 9.59 -10.01 38.98
C TYR A 40 9.07 -9.85 40.42
N TRP A 41 8.30 -10.81 40.92
CA TRP A 41 7.75 -10.78 42.27
C TRP A 41 8.72 -11.20 43.38
N ASP A 42 9.98 -11.49 43.06
CA ASP A 42 10.99 -11.98 44.02
C ASP A 42 11.94 -10.88 44.53
N ASN A 43 11.79 -9.63 44.04
CA ASN A 43 12.56 -8.47 44.52
C ASN A 43 11.80 -7.67 45.60
N ALA A 44 12.45 -6.69 46.23
CA ALA A 44 11.96 -5.80 47.28
C ALA A 44 10.55 -5.23 47.05
N TYR A 45 10.13 -5.04 45.79
CA TYR A 45 8.75 -4.66 45.45
C TYR A 45 7.74 -5.79 45.72
N GLY A 46 8.07 -7.04 45.46
CA GLY A 46 7.28 -8.21 45.83
C GLY A 46 7.24 -8.49 47.34
N LEU A 47 8.24 -8.02 48.08
CA LEU A 47 8.30 -8.06 49.56
C LEU A 47 7.48 -6.92 50.18
N ALA A 48 7.52 -5.71 49.62
CA ALA A 48 6.66 -4.59 50.01
C ALA A 48 5.20 -4.77 49.57
N CYS A 49 4.96 -5.42 48.43
CA CYS A 49 3.65 -5.80 47.91
C CYS A 49 3.23 -7.22 48.32
N GLN A 50 3.87 -7.85 49.31
CA GLN A 50 3.49 -9.18 49.81
C GLN A 50 2.07 -9.23 50.41
N PHE A 51 1.50 -8.05 50.72
CA PHE A 51 0.11 -7.85 51.15
C PHE A 51 -0.87 -7.58 49.99
N PHE A 52 -0.37 -7.34 48.76
CA PHE A 52 -1.23 -7.35 47.59
C PHE A 52 -1.60 -8.81 47.29
N PRO A 53 -2.89 -9.11 47.04
CA PRO A 53 -3.36 -10.48 47.02
C PRO A 53 -2.66 -11.27 45.90
N ILE A 54 -2.33 -12.53 46.20
CA ILE A 54 -1.91 -13.57 45.25
C ILE A 54 -2.80 -13.60 43.99
N ALA A 55 -4.05 -13.15 44.11
CA ALA A 55 -4.99 -12.96 43.00
C ALA A 55 -4.48 -12.03 41.88
N VAL A 56 -3.67 -11.00 42.17
CA VAL A 56 -3.20 -10.06 41.14
C VAL A 56 -1.97 -10.60 40.38
N ARG A 57 -1.23 -11.55 40.96
CA ARG A 57 -0.10 -12.22 40.30
C ARG A 57 -0.52 -12.95 39.03
N GLY A 58 -1.60 -13.74 39.11
CA GLY A 58 -2.14 -14.45 37.95
C GLY A 58 -2.56 -13.47 36.84
N VAL A 59 -3.33 -12.45 37.22
CA VAL A 59 -3.83 -11.42 36.29
C VAL A 59 -2.67 -10.67 35.60
N ALA A 60 -1.59 -10.35 36.32
CA ALA A 60 -0.45 -9.65 35.75
C ALA A 60 0.32 -10.52 34.72
N THR A 61 0.49 -11.82 35.00
CA THR A 61 1.11 -12.76 34.07
C THR A 61 0.22 -12.97 32.84
N ASP A 62 -1.08 -13.24 33.05
CA ASP A 62 -2.05 -13.44 31.98
C ASP A 62 -2.14 -12.20 31.07
N LEU A 63 -2.12 -10.99 31.66
CA LEU A 63 -2.11 -9.75 30.92
C LEU A 63 -0.81 -9.56 30.13
N GLY A 64 0.35 -9.91 30.71
CA GLY A 64 1.64 -9.85 30.02
C GLY A 64 1.66 -10.78 28.80
N ASP A 65 1.15 -12.00 28.94
CA ASP A 65 1.06 -12.96 27.84
C ASP A 65 0.03 -12.53 26.78
N ALA A 66 -1.11 -11.97 27.20
CA ALA A 66 -2.09 -11.38 26.28
C ALA A 66 -1.50 -10.21 25.47
N ILE A 67 -0.71 -9.32 26.10
CA ILE A 67 -0.07 -8.21 25.41
C ILE A 67 0.98 -8.70 24.41
N ARG A 68 1.74 -9.75 24.76
CA ARG A 68 2.68 -10.39 23.81
C ARG A 68 1.96 -11.03 22.64
N ALA A 69 0.88 -11.76 22.88
CA ALA A 69 0.07 -12.36 21.82
C ALA A 69 -0.52 -11.28 20.89
N MET A 70 -1.09 -10.21 21.44
CA MET A 70 -1.59 -9.08 20.65
C MET A 70 -0.49 -8.41 19.82
N ARG A 71 0.73 -8.26 20.36
CA ARG A 71 1.88 -7.73 19.61
C ARG A 71 2.21 -8.64 18.42
N ASP A 72 2.26 -9.94 18.64
CA ASP A 72 2.65 -10.90 17.61
C ASP A 72 1.59 -10.95 16.49
N GLU A 73 0.30 -10.92 16.84
CA GLU A 73 -0.79 -10.79 15.85
C GLU A 73 -0.72 -9.47 15.06
N LEU A 74 -0.43 -8.33 15.71
CA LEU A 74 -0.30 -7.05 15.02
C LEU A 74 0.88 -7.03 14.03
N ILE A 75 1.98 -7.72 14.35
CA ILE A 75 3.12 -7.88 13.42
C ILE A 75 2.74 -8.79 12.24
N GLU A 76 2.00 -9.86 12.50
CA GLU A 76 1.50 -10.75 11.45
C GLU A 76 0.55 -10.01 10.51
N ASP A 77 -0.40 -9.24 11.05
CA ASP A 77 -1.33 -8.43 10.27
C ASP A 77 -0.62 -7.35 9.46
N GLN A 78 0.39 -6.67 10.03
CA GLN A 78 1.24 -5.74 9.29
C GLN A 78 1.91 -6.43 8.09
N THR A 79 2.42 -7.65 8.29
CA THR A 79 3.08 -8.43 7.24
C THR A 79 2.09 -8.78 6.13
N LYS A 80 0.89 -9.25 6.48
CA LYS A 80 -0.18 -9.56 5.52
C LYS A 80 -0.61 -8.32 4.73
N LEU A 81 -0.78 -7.17 5.39
CA LEU A 81 -1.15 -5.92 4.74
C LEU A 81 -0.07 -5.44 3.76
N THR A 82 1.21 -5.59 4.14
CA THR A 82 2.33 -5.23 3.27
C THR A 82 2.39 -6.14 2.04
N ILE A 83 2.22 -7.45 2.23
CA ILE A 83 2.18 -8.41 1.11
C ILE A 83 1.00 -8.09 0.18
N ALA A 84 -0.17 -7.80 0.73
CA ALA A 84 -1.34 -7.43 -0.06
C ALA A 84 -1.09 -6.14 -0.86
N ALA A 85 -0.51 -5.11 -0.25
CA ALA A 85 -0.13 -3.88 -0.92
C ALA A 85 0.80 -4.14 -2.12
N THR A 86 1.87 -4.91 -1.92
CA THR A 86 2.81 -5.30 -2.99
C THR A 86 2.10 -6.04 -4.13
N HIS A 87 1.15 -6.93 -3.82
CA HIS A 87 0.36 -7.62 -4.84
C HIS A 87 -0.52 -6.67 -5.66
N TYR A 88 -1.13 -5.68 -5.02
CA TYR A 88 -1.91 -4.66 -5.73
C TYR A 88 -1.04 -3.79 -6.63
N GLU A 89 0.13 -3.36 -6.17
CA GLU A 89 1.08 -2.59 -6.98
C GLU A 89 1.53 -3.38 -8.22
N GLN A 90 1.88 -4.66 -8.05
CA GLN A 90 2.25 -5.54 -9.17
C GLN A 90 1.10 -5.74 -10.16
N ALA A 91 -0.13 -5.90 -9.66
CA ALA A 91 -1.31 -6.04 -10.50
C ALA A 91 -1.56 -4.76 -11.31
N GLU A 92 -1.42 -3.59 -10.69
CA GLU A 92 -1.57 -2.29 -11.35
C GLU A 92 -0.49 -2.08 -12.41
N GLU A 93 0.77 -2.37 -12.11
CA GLU A 93 1.88 -2.27 -13.07
C GLU A 93 1.67 -3.22 -14.26
N SER A 94 1.20 -4.45 -14.02
CA SER A 94 0.87 -5.41 -15.07
C SER A 94 -0.24 -4.90 -15.99
N ILE A 95 -1.31 -4.34 -15.42
CA ILE A 95 -2.43 -3.76 -16.18
C ILE A 95 -1.96 -2.56 -17.01
N LEU A 96 -1.20 -1.64 -16.41
CA LEU A 96 -0.65 -0.47 -17.12
C LEU A 96 0.31 -0.88 -18.23
N GLY A 97 1.14 -1.91 -18.00
CA GLY A 97 2.02 -2.50 -19.00
C GLY A 97 1.23 -3.08 -20.18
N SER A 98 0.17 -3.83 -19.89
CA SER A 98 -0.73 -4.39 -20.91
C SER A 98 -1.41 -3.29 -21.74
N LEU A 99 -1.97 -2.27 -21.08
CA LEU A 99 -2.61 -1.14 -21.75
C LEU A 99 -1.62 -0.38 -22.64
N ARG A 100 -0.40 -0.12 -22.17
CA ARG A 100 0.65 0.50 -22.98
C ARG A 100 1.01 -0.35 -24.20
N GLY A 101 1.07 -1.67 -24.04
CA GLY A 101 1.27 -2.61 -25.14
C GLY A 101 0.16 -2.53 -26.19
N ILE A 102 -1.10 -2.54 -25.76
CA ILE A 102 -2.27 -2.41 -26.64
C ILE A 102 -2.24 -1.08 -27.40
N VAL A 103 -1.97 0.04 -26.71
CA VAL A 103 -1.85 1.36 -27.36
C VAL A 103 -0.73 1.38 -28.39
N GLY A 104 0.44 0.80 -28.08
CA GLY A 104 1.54 0.69 -29.02
C GLY A 104 1.20 -0.14 -30.26
N GLN A 105 0.48 -1.26 -30.10
CA GLN A 105 0.00 -2.07 -31.22
C GLN A 105 -1.02 -1.33 -32.09
N LEU A 106 -1.95 -0.60 -31.46
CA LEU A 106 -2.92 0.25 -32.17
C LEU A 106 -2.23 1.31 -33.02
N ASP A 107 -1.23 1.99 -32.46
CA ASP A 107 -0.47 3.03 -33.16
C ASP A 107 0.32 2.49 -34.36
N GLN A 108 0.99 1.34 -34.18
CA GLN A 108 1.71 0.67 -35.27
C GLN A 108 0.76 0.21 -36.38
N ASN A 109 -0.38 -0.38 -36.00
CA ASN A 109 -1.37 -0.87 -36.97
C ASN A 109 -2.00 0.30 -37.75
N TRP A 110 -2.32 1.40 -37.06
CA TRP A 110 -2.82 2.63 -37.67
C TRP A 110 -1.81 3.23 -38.67
N SER A 111 -0.55 3.37 -38.26
CA SER A 111 0.53 3.87 -39.11
C SER A 111 0.73 3.00 -40.36
N SER A 112 0.64 1.68 -40.21
CA SER A 112 0.72 0.73 -41.34
C SER A 112 -0.48 0.81 -42.30
N SER A 113 -1.63 1.28 -41.80
CA SER A 113 -2.84 1.45 -42.61
C SER A 113 -2.78 2.76 -43.41
N ILE A 114 -2.26 3.83 -42.81
CA ILE A 114 -2.06 5.11 -43.50
C ILE A 114 -1.01 4.99 -44.61
N SER A 115 0.09 4.26 -44.39
CA SER A 115 1.12 4.10 -45.41
C SER A 115 0.67 3.30 -46.64
N LYS A 116 -0.45 2.58 -46.55
CA LYS A 116 -1.08 1.86 -47.68
C LYS A 116 -2.08 2.72 -48.45
N LEU A 117 -2.43 3.92 -47.99
CA LEU A 117 -3.30 4.81 -48.73
C LEU A 117 -2.54 5.37 -49.94
N PRO A 118 -3.15 5.39 -51.14
CA PRO A 118 -2.53 6.03 -52.29
C PRO A 118 -2.30 7.52 -52.00
N PRO A 119 -1.22 8.11 -52.52
CA PRO A 119 -0.95 9.53 -52.33
C PRO A 119 -2.16 10.34 -52.81
N VAL A 120 -2.65 11.23 -51.93
CA VAL A 120 -3.76 12.12 -52.27
C VAL A 120 -3.32 12.96 -53.48
N PRO A 121 -4.07 12.93 -54.60
CA PRO A 121 -3.73 13.76 -55.74
C PRO A 121 -3.73 15.21 -55.29
N MET A 122 -2.57 15.86 -55.38
CA MET A 122 -2.46 17.29 -55.10
C MET A 122 -3.35 18.02 -56.09
N PRO A 123 -4.24 18.93 -55.62
CA PRO A 123 -5.01 19.76 -56.52
C PRO A 123 -4.02 20.54 -57.40
N HIS A 124 -4.04 20.24 -58.69
CA HIS A 124 -3.27 20.99 -59.66
C HIS A 124 -3.75 22.45 -59.59
N LEU A 125 -2.88 23.34 -59.15
CA LEU A 125 -3.12 24.79 -59.20
C LEU A 125 -3.40 25.15 -60.66
N VAL A 126 -4.68 25.32 -60.99
CA VAL A 126 -5.10 25.86 -62.28
C VAL A 126 -4.51 27.27 -62.37
N PRO A 127 -3.61 27.56 -63.34
CA PRO A 127 -3.06 28.89 -63.48
C PRO A 127 -4.20 29.88 -63.76
N PRO A 128 -4.20 31.07 -63.12
CA PRO A 128 -5.25 32.05 -63.32
C PRO A 128 -5.30 32.44 -64.80
N THR A 129 -6.44 32.17 -65.43
CA THR A 129 -6.68 32.54 -66.82
C THR A 129 -7.18 33.98 -66.87
N GLY A 130 -6.38 34.85 -67.47
CA GLY A 130 -6.81 36.15 -67.99
C GLY A 130 -6.36 37.34 -67.13
N LYS A 131 -6.07 38.52 -67.69
CA LYS A 131 -5.96 38.98 -69.09
C LYS A 131 -4.92 40.10 -69.06
N SER A 132 -4.01 40.11 -70.01
CA SER A 132 -3.18 41.29 -70.32
C SER A 132 -4.08 42.36 -70.94
N GLU A 133 -4.59 43.26 -70.10
CA GLU A 133 -5.22 44.49 -70.56
C GLU A 133 -4.09 45.49 -70.88
N GLN A 134 -3.95 45.78 -72.17
CA GLN A 134 -3.04 46.79 -72.70
C GLN A 134 -3.51 48.19 -72.26
N ILE A 135 -2.59 48.98 -71.72
CA ILE A 135 -2.61 50.45 -71.82
C ILE A 135 -1.19 50.89 -72.20
#